data_AF-A0A536NKD5-F1
#
_entry.id   AF-A0A536NKD5-F1
#
_cell.length_a   1.000
_cell.length_b   1.000
_cell.length_c   1.000
_cell.angle_alpha   90.00
_cell.angle_beta   90.00
_cell.angle_gamma   90.00
#
_symmetry.space_group_name_H-M   'P 1'
#
loop_
_entity.id
_entity.type
_entity.pdbx_description
1 polymer ?
#
loop_
_entity_poly.entity_id
_entity_poly.type
_entity_poly.pdbx_seq_one_letter_code
_entity_poly.pdbx_strand_id
1 'polypeptide(L)' 'YQADEAFFCGTGVQIAPIVEVDGRPVGTGKPGSITLSLQEAYFRAVRGNDPRYRQWCTPVYGGMPRITESD' A
#
# COMPACT_ATOMS: atom_id res chain seq x y z
N TYR A 1 9.53 23.95 4.50
CA TYR A 1 8.72 22.73 4.72
C TYR A 1 7.26 23.11 4.98
N GLN A 2 6.50 23.46 3.93
CA GLN A 2 5.05 23.60 4.04
C GLN A 2 4.43 22.77 2.94
N ALA A 3 4.06 21.54 3.28
CA ALA A 3 3.24 20.68 2.47
C ALA A 3 1.87 20.58 3.15
N ASP A 4 0.81 20.49 2.35
CA ASP A 4 -0.54 20.27 2.87
C ASP A 4 -0.70 18.83 3.39
N GLU A 5 0.00 17.87 2.78
CA GLU A 5 0.03 16.47 3.17
C GLU A 5 1.44 15.86 2.95
N ALA A 6 1.79 14.85 3.74
CA ALA A 6 2.99 14.05 3.56
C ALA A 6 2.75 12.60 3.99
N PHE A 7 3.50 11.65 3.44
CA PHE A 7 3.39 10.23 3.79
C PHE A 7 4.70 9.49 3.54
N PHE A 8 4.91 8.39 4.28
CA PHE A 8 5.93 7.40 3.96
C PHE A 8 5.40 6.38 2.98
N CYS A 9 6.30 5.84 2.15
CA CYS A 9 6.01 4.70 1.29
C CYS A 9 7.08 3.62 1.35
N GLY A 10 6.68 2.36 1.24
CA GLY A 10 7.60 1.21 1.18
C GLY A 10 6.90 -0.11 1.47
N THR A 11 7.50 -1.25 1.15
CA THR A 11 6.84 -2.57 1.26
C THR A 11 6.32 -2.87 2.67
N GLY A 12 7.08 -2.53 3.71
CA GLY A 12 6.68 -2.75 5.10
C GLY A 12 5.72 -1.70 5.65
N VAL A 13 5.96 -0.41 5.34
CA VAL A 13 5.18 0.73 5.86
C VAL A 13 3.94 1.03 5.02
N GLN A 14 3.87 0.47 3.82
CA GLN A 14 2.82 0.66 2.83
C GLN A 14 2.68 2.13 2.44
N ILE A 15 1.53 2.74 2.68
CA ILE A 15 1.33 4.19 2.61
C ILE A 15 0.93 4.64 4.02
N ALA A 16 1.80 5.38 4.70
CA ALA A 16 1.56 5.83 6.08
C ALA A 16 1.56 7.37 6.16
N PRO A 17 0.46 8.01 6.60
CA PRO A 17 0.39 9.46 6.73
C PRO A 17 1.40 10.01 7.74
N ILE A 18 2.00 11.16 7.40
CA ILE A 18 2.84 11.96 8.29
C ILE A 18 2.04 13.20 8.69
N VAL A 19 1.78 13.37 9.99
CA VAL A 19 1.01 14.50 10.52
C VAL A 19 1.86 15.57 11.17
N GLU A 20 3.13 15.26 11.46
CA GLU A 20 4.07 16.16 12.13
C GLU A 20 5.51 15.86 11.68
N VAL A 21 6.31 16.92 11.51
CA VAL A 21 7.75 16.85 11.26
C VAL A 21 8.43 17.87 12.16
N ASP A 22 9.42 17.44 12.94
CA ASP A 22 10.19 18.29 13.86
C ASP A 22 9.32 19.14 14.81
N GLY A 23 8.26 18.54 15.37
CA GLY A 23 7.34 19.24 16.27
C GLY A 23 6.40 20.24 15.59
N ARG A 24 6.36 20.26 14.24
CA ARG A 24 5.49 21.13 13.46
C ARG A 24 4.44 20.31 12.71
N PRO A 25 3.14 20.67 12.79
CA PRO A 25 2.10 19.95 12.06
C PRO A 25 2.32 20.07 10.55
N VAL A 26 2.09 18.97 9.83
CA VAL A 26 1.95 18.97 8.38
C VAL A 26 0.49 19.30 8.05
N GLY A 27 0.27 20.35 7.26
CA GLY A 27 -1.08 20.86 6.96
C GLY A 27 -1.91 21.09 8.23
N THR A 28 -2.95 20.29 8.42
CA THR A 28 -3.88 20.38 9.57
C THR A 28 -3.48 19.56 10.79
N GLY A 29 -2.34 18.85 10.75
CA GLY A 29 -1.94 17.90 11.80
C GLY A 29 -2.79 16.63 11.83
N LYS A 30 -3.50 16.33 10.74
CA LYS A 30 -4.33 15.13 10.56
C LYS A 30 -4.01 14.48 9.22
N PRO A 31 -4.24 13.17 9.06
CA PRO A 31 -4.14 12.53 7.75
C PRO A 31 -5.01 13.24 6.72
N GLY A 32 -4.41 13.69 5.63
CA GLY A 32 -5.13 14.39 4.58
C GLY A 32 -5.86 13.45 3.62
N SER A 33 -6.83 14.01 2.91
CA SER A 33 -7.75 13.25 2.05
C SER A 33 -7.06 12.57 0.87
N ILE A 34 -5.99 13.17 0.32
CA ILE A 34 -5.27 12.61 -0.83
C ILE A 34 -4.46 11.40 -0.37
N THR A 35 -3.78 11.53 0.76
CA THR A 35 -2.98 10.45 1.37
C THR A 35 -3.86 9.26 1.72
N LEU A 36 -5.05 9.50 2.31
CA LEU A 36 -6.00 8.43 2.63
C LEU A 36 -6.55 7.77 1.36
N SER A 37 -6.84 8.55 0.33
CA SER A 37 -7.29 8.02 -0.98
C SER A 37 -6.22 7.16 -1.64
N LEU A 38 -4.95 7.57 -1.58
CA LEU A 38 -3.81 6.79 -2.07
C LEU A 38 -3.62 5.51 -1.26
N GLN A 39 -3.74 5.57 0.06
CA GLN A 39 -3.66 4.41 0.94
C GLN A 39 -4.74 3.38 0.60
N GLU A 40 -5.99 3.81 0.44
CA GLU A 40 -7.09 2.92 0.05
C GLU A 40 -6.86 2.29 -1.34
N ALA A 41 -6.44 3.10 -2.32
CA ALA A 41 -6.14 2.62 -3.65
C ALA A 41 -5.00 1.59 -3.65
N TYR A 42 -3.94 1.85 -2.89
CA TYR A 42 -2.83 0.91 -2.70
C TYR A 42 -3.32 -0.41 -2.11
N PHE A 43 -4.13 -0.38 -1.05
CA PHE A 43 -4.64 -1.59 -0.41
C PHE A 43 -5.50 -2.44 -1.33
N ARG A 44 -6.35 -1.81 -2.14
CA ARG A 44 -7.13 -2.51 -3.16
C ARG A 44 -6.23 -3.16 -4.22
N ALA A 45 -5.22 -2.43 -4.68
CA ALA A 45 -4.29 -2.91 -5.70
C ALA A 45 -3.51 -4.14 -5.22
N VAL A 46 -2.84 -4.06 -4.07
CA VAL A 46 -1.94 -5.14 -3.59
C VAL A 46 -2.68 -6.37 -3.10
N ARG A 47 -3.97 -6.25 -2.77
CA ARG A 47 -4.85 -7.40 -2.47
C ARG A 47 -5.47 -8.04 -3.72
N GLY A 48 -5.21 -7.48 -4.91
CA GLY A 48 -5.80 -7.97 -6.16
C GLY A 48 -7.29 -7.65 -6.30
N ASN A 49 -7.82 -6.73 -5.48
CA ASN A 49 -9.21 -6.29 -5.47
C ASN A 49 -9.49 -5.16 -6.48
N ASP A 50 -8.47 -4.72 -7.21
CA ASP A 50 -8.60 -3.74 -8.29
C ASP A 50 -8.14 -4.37 -9.62
N PRO A 51 -9.06 -4.59 -10.59
CA PRO A 51 -8.73 -5.19 -11.87
C PRO A 51 -7.64 -4.45 -12.65
N ARG A 52 -7.51 -3.13 -12.45
CA ARG A 52 -6.52 -2.29 -13.14
C ARG A 52 -5.08 -2.63 -12.76
N TYR A 53 -4.89 -3.27 -11.61
CA TYR A 53 -3.58 -3.57 -11.02
C TYR A 53 -3.35 -5.06 -10.79
N ARG A 54 -4.26 -5.92 -11.26
CA ARG A 54 -4.20 -7.37 -11.01
C ARG A 54 -2.92 -8.00 -11.55
N GLN A 55 -2.35 -7.45 -12.62
CA GLN A 55 -1.08 -7.85 -13.21
C GLN A 55 0.14 -7.62 -12.30
N TRP A 56 0.01 -6.86 -11.21
CA TRP A 56 1.07 -6.69 -10.20
C TRP A 56 1.10 -7.83 -9.17
N CYS A 57 0.03 -8.62 -9.08
CA CYS A 57 -0.10 -9.69 -8.10
C CYS A 57 0.23 -11.04 -8.75
N THR A 58 1.18 -11.77 -8.16
CA THR A 58 1.39 -13.19 -8.48
C THR A 58 0.53 -14.05 -7.56
N PRO A 59 -0.57 -14.65 -8.03
CA PRO A 59 -1.39 -15.50 -7.19
C PRO A 59 -0.65 -16.79 -6.86
N VAL A 60 -0.59 -17.13 -5.58
CA VAL A 60 -0.09 -18.43 -5.10
C VAL A 60 -1.27 -19.15 -4.50
N TYR A 61 -1.81 -20.11 -5.24
CA TYR A 61 -2.89 -20.97 -4.78
C TYR A 61 -2.30 -22.11 -3.96
N GLY A 62 -2.90 -22.41 -2.81
CA GLY A 62 -2.53 -23.56 -1.99
C GLY A 62 -2.92 -24.87 -2.64
N GLY A 63 -2.18 -25.30 -3.65
CA GLY A 63 -2.16 -26.68 -4.12
C GLY A 63 -0.87 -27.33 -3.65
N MET A 64 -0.97 -28.46 -2.95
CA MET A 64 0.21 -29.32 -2.72
C MET A 64 0.93 -29.55 -4.06
N PRO A 65 2.27 -29.46 -4.12
CA PRO A 65 2.99 -29.83 -5.32
C PRO A 65 2.66 -31.30 -5.65
N ARG A 66 2.08 -31.54 -6.83
CA ARG A 66 2.01 -32.90 -7.37
C ARG A 66 3.45 -33.32 -7.65
N ILE A 67 4.02 -34.09 -6.74
CA ILE A 67 5.19 -34.94 -7.03
C ILE A 67 4.73 -35.89 -8.14
N THR A 68 5.01 -35.55 -9.38
CA THR A 68 4.93 -36.49 -10.48
C THR A 68 6.18 -37.35 -10.38
N GLU A 69 6.04 -38.56 -9.84
CA GLU A 69 7.04 -39.61 -10.00
C GLU A 69 7.25 -39.83 -11.50
N SER A 70 8.50 -39.68 -11.94
CA SER A 70 8.97 -40.13 -13.24
C SER A 70 9.43 -41.58 -13.09
N ASP A 71 8.81 -42.48 -13.86
CA ASP A 71 9.29 -43.84 -14.16
C ASP A 71 10.79 -43.87 -14.53
#